data_AF-A0A969HH52-F1
#
_entry.id   AF-A0A969HH52-F1
#
_cell.length_a   1.000
_cell.length_b   1.000
_cell.length_c   1.000
_cell.angle_alpha   90.00
_cell.angle_beta   90.00
_cell.angle_gamma   90.00
#
_symmetry.space_group_name_H-M   'P 1'
#
loop_
_entity.id
_entity.type
_entity.pdbx_description
1 polymer ?
#
loop_
_entity_poly.entity_id
_entity_poly.type
_entity_poly.pdbx_seq_one_letter_code
_entity_poly.pdbx_strand_id
1 'polypeptide(L)'
;MKIYKLRVKNFRAYEEIEIEFHPNFNIIIGGNGTGKTAILEAITMLLVLSFWGLTMPKPGTSNRKISGWSTLSMILMNSFRWKLRPGEN
;
A
#
# COMPACT_ATOMS: atom_id res chain seq x y z
N MET A 1 14.30 -8.15 2.76
CA MET A 1 13.11 -8.46 1.94
C MET A 1 13.36 -7.97 0.52
N LYS A 2 13.12 -8.80 -0.51
CA LYS A 2 13.16 -8.37 -1.92
C LYS A 2 11.75 -8.46 -2.51
N ILE A 3 11.35 -7.45 -3.28
CA ILE A 3 10.05 -7.42 -3.98
C ILE A 3 10.34 -7.73 -5.43
N TYR A 4 9.77 -8.84 -5.94
CA TYR A 4 9.90 -9.23 -7.35
C TYR A 4 8.73 -8.75 -8.19
N LYS A 5 7.56 -8.66 -7.57
CA LYS A 5 6.32 -8.31 -8.26
C LYS A 5 5.40 -7.56 -7.31
N LEU A 6 4.74 -6.54 -7.84
CA LEU A 6 3.68 -5.79 -7.18
C LEU A 6 2.46 -5.79 -8.07
N ARG A 7 1.36 -6.34 -7.56
CA ARG A 7 0.04 -6.23 -8.19
C ARG A 7 -0.87 -5.44 -7.29
N VAL A 8 -1.49 -4.41 -7.84
CA VAL A 8 -2.38 -3.51 -7.12
C VAL A 8 -3.68 -3.38 -7.89
N LYS A 9 -4.81 -3.44 -7.20
CA LYS A 9 -6.14 -3.31 -7.77
C LYS A 9 -6.97 -2.31 -6.96
N ASN A 10 -7.73 -1.45 -7.63
CA ASN A 10 -8.59 -0.44 -7.05
C ASN A 10 -7.89 0.42 -5.99
N PHE A 11 -6.70 0.93 -6.30
CA PHE A 11 -5.88 1.70 -5.37
C PHE A 11 -5.47 3.05 -5.96
N ARG A 12 -5.99 4.12 -5.34
CA ARG A 12 -5.72 5.50 -5.74
C ARG A 12 -5.97 5.73 -7.22
N ALA A 13 -4.92 5.92 -8.01
CA ALA A 13 -4.96 6.25 -9.43
C ALA A 13 -4.97 5.02 -10.34
N TYR A 14 -4.98 3.80 -9.79
CA TYR A 14 -4.91 2.55 -10.54
C TYR A 14 -6.16 1.69 -10.32
N GLU A 15 -6.87 1.39 -11.40
CA GLU A 15 -7.89 0.33 -11.41
C GLU A 15 -7.23 -1.04 -11.29
N GLU A 16 -6.19 -1.30 -12.09
CA GLU A 16 -5.32 -2.46 -11.98
C GLU A 16 -3.94 -2.14 -12.53
N ILE A 17 -2.88 -2.51 -11.80
CA ILE A 17 -1.50 -2.39 -12.26
C ILE A 17 -0.68 -3.57 -11.75
N GLU A 18 0.18 -4.07 -12.63
CA GLU A 18 1.14 -5.13 -12.34
C GLU A 18 2.54 -4.66 -12.74
N ILE A 19 3.47 -4.72 -11.79
CA ILE A 19 4.85 -4.26 -11.95
C ILE A 19 5.76 -5.41 -11.58
N GLU A 20 6.64 -5.79 -12.51
CA GLU A 20 7.74 -6.71 -12.25
C GLU A 20 9.01 -5.89 -12.01
N PHE A 21 9.62 -6.10 -10.85
CA PHE A 21 10.83 -5.36 -10.46
C PHE A 21 12.08 -6.12 -10.91
N HIS A 22 13.00 -5.37 -11.49
CA HIS A 22 14.33 -5.86 -11.77
C HIS A 22 15.07 -6.16 -10.46
N PRO A 23 15.84 -7.26 -10.37
CA PRO A 23 16.45 -7.72 -9.11
C PRO A 23 17.52 -6.79 -8.54
N ASN A 24 18.06 -5.88 -9.35
CA ASN A 24 19.17 -5.01 -8.95
C ASN A 24 18.73 -3.57 -8.68
N PHE A 25 18.09 -2.92 -9.65
CA PHE A 25 17.76 -1.50 -9.58
C PHE A 25 16.50 -1.20 -10.39
N ASN A 26 15.64 -0.35 -9.85
CA ASN A 26 14.37 0.03 -10.47
C ASN A 26 14.23 1.54 -10.41
N ILE A 27 13.79 2.15 -11.51
CA ILE A 27 13.52 3.59 -11.61
C ILE A 27 12.04 3.77 -11.89
N ILE A 28 11.38 4.64 -11.13
CA ILE A 28 9.98 5.02 -11.36
C ILE A 28 9.95 6.47 -11.83
N ILE A 29 9.59 6.69 -13.10
CA ILE A 29 9.55 8.01 -13.76
C ILE A 29 8.15 8.32 -14.29
N GLY A 30 7.85 9.60 -14.50
CA GLY A 30 6.57 10.07 -15.04
C GLY A 30 6.24 11.51 -14.60
N GLY A 31 5.15 12.08 -15.11
CA GLY A 31 4.67 13.41 -14.71
C GLY A 31 4.02 13.46 -13.32
N ASN A 32 3.78 14.66 -12.78
CA ASN A 32 3.03 14.80 -11.54
C ASN A 32 1.61 14.24 -11.70
N GLY A 33 1.09 13.58 -10.66
CA GLY A 33 -0.24 12.96 -10.69
C GLY A 33 -0.32 11.59 -11.39
N THR A 34 0.75 11.07 -12.00
CA THR A 34 0.71 9.78 -12.72
C THR A 34 0.72 8.52 -11.83
N GLY A 35 0.59 8.69 -10.50
CA GLY A 35 0.49 7.57 -9.56
C GLY A 35 1.81 7.02 -9.00
N LYS A 36 2.97 7.65 -9.26
CA LYS A 36 4.27 7.24 -8.68
C LYS A 36 4.26 7.13 -7.16
N THR A 37 3.70 8.14 -6.48
CA THR A 37 3.54 8.13 -5.02
C THR A 37 2.63 6.99 -4.56
N ALA A 38 1.59 6.66 -5.34
CA ALA A 38 0.70 5.55 -5.03
C ALA A 38 1.43 4.20 -5.08
N ILE A 39 2.33 3.99 -6.05
CA ILE A 39 3.17 2.78 -6.09
C ILE A 39 4.04 2.67 -4.82
N LEU A 40 4.71 3.78 -4.44
CA LEU A 40 5.55 3.80 -3.23
C LEU A 40 4.75 3.59 -1.94
N GLU A 41 3.54 4.14 -1.85
CA GLU A 41 2.67 3.93 -0.68
C GLU A 41 2.16 2.50 -0.59
N ALA A 42 1.83 1.86 -1.71
CA ALA A 42 1.47 0.44 -1.73
C ALA A 42 2.61 -0.44 -1.21
N ILE A 43 3.85 -0.18 -1.66
CA ILE A 43 5.05 -0.88 -1.16
C ILE A 43 5.24 -0.62 0.33
N THR A 44 5.08 0.63 0.78
CA THR A 44 5.23 1.01 2.19
C THR A 44 4.21 0.28 3.07
N MET A 45 2.94 0.20 2.64
CA MET A 45 1.91 -0.57 3.35
C MET A 45 2.31 -2.04 3.49
N LEU A 46 2.78 -2.68 2.41
CA LEU A 46 3.23 -4.08 2.45
C LEU A 46 4.41 -4.29 3.43
N LEU A 47 5.37 -3.37 3.45
CA LEU A 47 6.50 -3.43 4.38
C LEU A 47 6.07 -3.32 5.84
N VAL A 48 5.19 -2.35 6.14
CA VAL A 48 4.67 -2.15 7.50
C VAL A 48 3.88 -3.39 7.97
N LEU A 49 3.02 -3.93 7.11
CA LEU A 49 2.27 -5.14 7.40
C LEU A 49 3.17 -6.34 7.67
N SER A 50 4.21 -6.52 6.86
CA SER A 50 5.19 -7.61 7.00
C SER A 50 5.98 -7.50 8.29
N PHE A 51 6.33 -6.28 8.70
CA PHE A 51 7.06 -6.03 9.94
C PHE A 51 6.19 -6.29 11.18
N TRP A 52 4.91 -5.95 11.12
CA TRP A 52 3.98 -6.09 12.25
C TRP A 52 3.37 -7.49 12.40
N GLY A 53 3.80 -8.47 11.61
CA GLY A 53 3.31 -9.86 11.70
C GLY A 53 1.85 -10.04 11.29
N LEU A 54 1.22 -9.00 10.72
CA LEU A 54 -0.13 -9.05 10.18
C LEU A 54 -0.04 -9.62 8.77
N THR A 55 0.21 -10.94 8.70
CA THR A 55 -0.04 -11.67 7.46
C THR A 55 -1.51 -11.47 7.13
N MET A 56 -1.78 -10.80 6.00
CA MET A 56 -3.13 -10.65 5.50
C MET A 56 -3.75 -12.05 5.40
N PRO A 57 -4.89 -12.33 6.08
CA PRO A 57 -5.61 -13.56 5.83
C PRO A 57 -5.98 -13.58 4.35
N LYS A 58 -5.73 -14.71 3.67
CA LYS A 58 -6.08 -14.84 2.25
C LYS A 58 -7.57 -14.54 2.07
N PRO A 59 -7.98 -13.79 1.02
CA PRO A 59 -9.39 -13.61 0.74
C PRO A 59 -10.02 -15.00 0.52
N GLY A 60 -10.95 -15.37 1.42
CA GLY A 60 -11.61 -16.69 1.43
C GLY A 60 -11.39 -17.56 2.67
N THR A 61 -10.56 -17.16 3.64
CA THR A 61 -10.39 -17.94 4.89
C THR A 61 -11.13 -17.33 6.07
N SER A 62 -11.96 -18.16 6.71
CA SER A 62 -12.81 -17.88 7.88
C SER A 62 -12.11 -17.13 9.01
N ASN A 63 -12.85 -16.17 9.58
CA ASN A 63 -12.49 -15.23 10.64
C ASN A 63 -11.76 -15.87 11.84
N ARG A 64 -10.47 -15.56 11.98
CA ARG A 64 -9.85 -15.43 13.30
C ARG A 64 -9.62 -13.95 13.58
N LYS A 65 -10.16 -13.45 14.70
CA LYS A 65 -9.94 -12.10 15.21
C LYS A 65 -8.43 -11.84 15.35
N ILE A 66 -7.88 -10.94 14.55
CA ILE A 66 -6.49 -10.48 14.63
C ILE A 66 -6.48 -9.21 15.48
N SER A 67 -5.76 -9.15 16.59
CA SER A 67 -5.74 -7.96 17.48
C SER A 67 -5.05 -6.72 16.89
N GLY A 68 -4.55 -6.77 15.64
CA GLY A 68 -3.83 -5.68 14.97
C GLY A 68 -4.69 -4.60 14.30
N TRP A 69 -6.03 -4.71 14.32
CA TRP A 69 -6.91 -3.76 13.62
C TRP A 69 -6.84 -2.33 14.17
N SER A 70 -6.50 -2.12 15.44
CA SER A 70 -6.43 -0.77 16.03
C SER A 70 -5.26 0.04 15.48
N THR A 71 -4.06 -0.53 15.39
CA THR A 71 -2.88 0.15 14.86
C THR A 71 -2.92 0.28 13.34
N LEU A 72 -3.43 -0.74 12.65
CA LEU A 72 -3.62 -0.70 11.20
C LEU A 72 -4.69 0.34 10.82
N SER A 73 -5.77 0.42 11.61
CA SER A 73 -6.73 1.52 11.56
C SER A 73 -6.04 2.86 11.83
N MET A 74 -5.14 2.97 12.80
CA MET A 74 -4.43 4.23 13.09
C MET A 74 -3.47 4.68 11.97
N ILE A 75 -2.74 3.74 11.34
CA ILE A 75 -1.83 4.03 10.22
C ILE A 75 -2.61 4.35 8.95
N LEU A 76 -3.66 3.56 8.65
CA LEU A 76 -4.58 3.87 7.56
C LEU A 76 -5.26 5.21 7.81
N MET A 77 -5.81 5.45 9.00
CA MET A 77 -6.47 6.71 9.38
C MET A 77 -5.52 7.89 9.34
N ASN A 78 -4.26 7.80 9.80
CA ASN A 78 -3.33 8.93 9.69
C ASN A 78 -2.90 9.18 8.24
N SER A 79 -2.68 8.13 7.45
CA SER A 79 -2.38 8.26 6.02
C SER A 79 -3.58 8.79 5.22
N PHE A 80 -4.81 8.46 5.63
CA PHE A 80 -6.06 8.99 5.07
C PHE A 80 -6.36 10.41 5.56
N ARG A 81 -6.09 10.72 6.83
CA ARG A 81 -6.35 12.01 7.47
C ARG A 81 -5.42 13.11 6.93
N TRP A 82 -4.20 12.77 6.52
CA TRP A 82 -3.35 13.71 5.78
C TRP A 82 -3.93 14.08 4.41
N LYS A 83 -4.74 13.20 3.81
CA LYS A 83 -5.38 13.39 2.51
C LYS A 83 -6.79 14.00 2.58
N LEU A 84 -7.35 14.11 3.78
CA LEU A 84 -8.63 14.77 4.09
C LEU A 84 -8.46 16.12 4.80
N ARG A 85 -7.28 16.76 4.75
CA ARG A 85 -7.26 18.20 5.01
C ARG A 85 -7.93 18.86 3.80
N PRO A 86 -9.15 19.43 3.91
CA PRO A 86 -9.57 20.40 2.92
C PRO A 86 -8.47 21.46 2.88
N GLY A 87 -8.05 21.85 1.68
CA GLY A 87 -7.20 23.02 1.55
C GLY A 87 -7.87 24.16 2.31
N GLU A 88 -7.11 24.81 3.19
CA GLU A 88 -7.43 26.19 3.56
C GLU A 88 -7.60 26.96 2.26
N ASN A 89 -8.85 27.32 2.00
CA ASN A 89 -9.31 28.54 1.34
C ASN A 89 -10.58 28.95 2.09
#